data_AF-A0A6P4E7E1-F1
#
_entry.id   AF-A0A6P4E7E1-F1
#
_cell.length_a   1.000
_cell.length_b   1.000
_cell.length_c   1.000
_cell.angle_alpha   90.00
_cell.angle_beta   90.00
_cell.angle_gamma   90.00
#
_symmetry.space_group_name_H-M   'P 1'
#
loop_
_entity.id
_entity.type
_entity.pdbx_description
1 polymer ?
#
loop_
_entity_poly.entity_id
_entity_poly.type
_entity_poly.pdbx_seq_one_letter_code
_entity_poly.pdbx_strand_id
1 'polypeptide(L)'
;MIVTMLEVIRIITTSTDKFDHTIIFLFNGSEENSLQGSHGFISSHKWAPFCKVVINLDAAGSGCRELLFQTGPNNSWLLKYYKKYAEHPFATTMAEEIFQTGIVPSDTDFDIFSDFGNLVGYDIGLVCNGFVYHTKYDRYDVIPRGSIQNTGDNLLGLVRSLANAPELADTTETGKAVFFDVLGLFFVSYSADDGKTLNYAVAGIAIFLVYVSLLRIADVSNVTSAQVLSWFVLILVLQVVAFVLGLALPIVVAYMFDKNGLSLTYFSTPALSLGLYVCPSLVGLALPSVIYLKLQKN
;
A
#
# COMPACT_ATOMS: atom_id res chain seq x y z
N MET A 1 6.75 -5.52 16.95
CA MET A 1 6.10 -4.28 17.39
C MET A 1 6.20 -4.03 18.90
N ILE A 2 5.85 -4.97 19.77
CA ILE A 2 5.92 -4.76 21.25
C ILE A 2 7.26 -4.23 21.75
N VAL A 3 8.38 -4.80 21.27
CA VAL A 3 9.74 -4.36 21.68
C VAL A 3 10.06 -2.92 21.27
N THR A 4 9.52 -2.43 20.16
CA THR A 4 9.75 -1.04 19.73
C THR A 4 8.95 -0.08 20.60
N MET A 5 7.72 -0.43 20.99
CA MET A 5 6.95 0.34 21.98
C MET A 5 7.69 0.44 23.32
N LEU A 6 8.22 -0.68 23.83
CA LEU A 6 8.99 -0.69 25.08
C LEU A 6 10.22 0.22 25.03
N GLU A 7 10.92 0.23 23.90
CA GLU A 7 12.07 1.10 23.71
C GLU A 7 11.68 2.58 23.61
N VAL A 8 10.59 2.91 22.92
CA VAL A 8 10.07 4.28 22.87
C VAL A 8 9.62 4.73 24.26
N ILE A 9 8.97 3.88 25.07
CA ILE A 9 8.66 4.17 26.48
C ILE A 9 9.94 4.50 27.24
N ARG A 10 10.98 3.67 27.12
CA ARG A 10 12.26 3.88 27.80
C ARG A 10 12.86 5.24 27.43
N ILE A 11 12.88 5.59 26.14
CA ILE A 11 13.44 6.86 25.67
C ILE A 11 12.62 8.03 26.20
N ILE A 12 11.31 8.00 26.04
CA ILE A 12 10.42 9.10 26.45
C ILE A 12 10.51 9.34 27.95
N THR A 13 10.45 8.29 28.76
CA THR A 13 10.45 8.39 30.23
C THR A 13 11.80 8.76 30.84
N THR A 14 12.90 8.57 30.10
CA THR A 14 14.25 8.97 30.54
C THR A 14 14.72 10.30 29.95
N SER A 15 13.97 10.86 29.00
CA SER A 15 14.23 12.17 28.42
C SER A 15 13.72 13.31 29.31
N THR A 16 14.14 14.54 29.00
CA THR A 16 13.57 15.76 29.59
C THR A 16 12.44 16.36 28.74
N ASP A 17 11.90 15.59 27.80
CA ASP A 17 10.85 16.04 26.89
C ASP A 17 9.58 16.38 27.67
N LYS A 18 8.89 17.43 27.22
CA LYS A 18 7.57 17.80 27.70
C LYS A 18 6.56 17.54 26.58
N PHE A 19 5.39 17.06 26.96
CA PHE A 19 4.30 16.77 26.04
C PHE A 19 3.07 17.54 26.46
N ASP A 20 2.43 18.21 25.50
CA ASP A 20 1.19 18.93 25.71
C ASP A 20 -0.01 17.96 25.89
N HIS A 21 0.09 16.76 25.30
CA HIS A 21 -0.93 15.72 25.36
C HIS A 21 -0.40 14.44 26.01
N THR A 22 -1.31 13.69 26.64
CA THR A 22 -0.97 12.42 27.31
C THR A 22 -0.75 11.31 26.29
N ILE A 23 0.32 10.54 26.49
CA ILE A 23 0.65 9.37 25.67
C ILE A 23 0.21 8.11 26.41
N ILE A 24 -0.60 7.27 25.76
CA ILE A 24 -1.04 5.98 26.29
C ILE A 24 -0.37 4.88 25.46
N PHE A 25 0.39 4.00 26.12
CA PHE A 25 0.86 2.76 25.52
C PHE A 25 -0.10 1.63 25.89
N LEU A 26 -0.79 1.07 24.90
CA LEU A 26 -1.73 -0.01 25.07
C LEU A 26 -1.08 -1.32 24.63
N PHE A 27 -0.89 -2.23 25.58
CA PHE A 27 -0.46 -3.61 25.33
C PHE A 27 -1.67 -4.51 25.54
N ASN A 28 -2.51 -4.62 24.52
CA ASN A 28 -3.67 -5.50 24.49
C ASN A 28 -3.29 -6.90 23.99
N GLY A 29 -4.23 -7.84 24.10
CA GLY A 29 -4.09 -9.20 23.59
C GLY A 29 -5.39 -9.68 22.95
N SER A 30 -5.39 -10.91 22.46
CA SER A 30 -6.53 -11.52 21.77
C SER A 30 -6.96 -10.77 20.50
N GLU A 31 -6.00 -10.17 19.79
CA GLU A 31 -6.19 -9.67 18.42
C GLU A 31 -6.54 -10.86 17.50
N GLU A 32 -5.66 -11.87 17.47
CA GLU A 32 -5.81 -13.18 16.81
C GLU A 32 -7.13 -13.93 17.07
N ASN A 33 -7.83 -13.58 18.15
CA ASN A 33 -9.14 -14.12 18.49
C ASN A 33 -10.22 -13.03 18.37
N SER A 34 -10.28 -12.40 17.19
CA SER A 34 -11.26 -11.39 16.81
C SER A 34 -11.20 -10.10 17.64
N LEU A 35 -10.01 -9.52 17.80
CA LEU A 35 -9.80 -8.13 18.26
C LEU A 35 -10.39 -7.81 19.64
N GLN A 36 -10.49 -8.81 20.52
CA GLN A 36 -11.22 -8.67 21.79
C GLN A 36 -10.56 -7.66 22.74
N GLY A 37 -9.24 -7.55 22.71
CA GLY A 37 -8.49 -6.65 23.57
C GLY A 37 -8.72 -5.17 23.26
N SER A 38 -8.62 -4.79 21.99
CA SER A 38 -8.89 -3.40 21.54
C SER A 38 -10.36 -3.05 21.76
N HIS A 39 -11.27 -3.98 21.48
CA HIS A 39 -12.71 -3.78 21.71
C HIS A 39 -13.03 -3.60 23.20
N GLY A 40 -12.41 -4.41 24.07
CA GLY A 40 -12.52 -4.27 25.52
C GLY A 40 -12.01 -2.90 26.01
N PHE A 41 -10.90 -2.41 25.45
CA PHE A 41 -10.38 -1.08 25.76
C PHE A 41 -11.37 0.02 25.36
N ILE A 42 -11.80 0.05 24.10
CA ILE A 42 -12.70 1.10 23.58
C ILE A 42 -14.06 1.10 24.30
N SER A 43 -14.63 -0.07 24.55
CA SER A 43 -15.98 -0.17 25.13
C SER A 43 -16.04 0.14 26.62
N SER A 44 -14.97 -0.13 27.37
CA SER A 44 -15.04 -0.21 28.84
C SER A 44 -13.95 0.55 29.59
N HIS A 45 -12.83 0.88 28.95
CA HIS A 45 -11.71 1.47 29.67
C HIS A 45 -11.90 2.97 29.93
N LYS A 46 -11.68 3.41 31.18
CA LYS A 46 -11.87 4.81 31.61
C LYS A 46 -11.05 5.85 30.83
N TRP A 47 -9.97 5.44 30.16
CA TRP A 47 -9.14 6.33 29.34
C TRP A 47 -9.58 6.42 27.88
N ALA A 48 -10.32 5.44 27.37
CA ALA A 48 -10.70 5.39 25.96
C ALA A 48 -11.43 6.66 25.47
N PRO A 49 -12.38 7.26 26.24
CA PRO A 49 -13.07 8.49 25.81
C PRO A 49 -12.16 9.71 25.60
N PHE A 50 -10.95 9.69 26.13
CA PHE A 50 -9.97 10.77 26.03
C PHE A 50 -8.97 10.57 24.88
N CYS A 51 -8.92 9.37 24.29
CA CYS A 51 -8.07 9.12 23.14
C CYS A 51 -8.63 9.83 21.90
N LYS A 52 -7.73 10.43 21.11
CA LYS A 52 -8.08 11.15 19.87
C LYS A 52 -7.34 10.58 18.66
N VAL A 53 -6.07 10.23 18.85
CA VAL A 53 -5.22 9.65 17.81
C VAL A 53 -4.65 8.32 18.25
N VAL A 54 -4.58 7.37 17.32
CA VAL A 54 -3.96 6.06 17.50
C VAL A 54 -2.80 5.85 16.52
N ILE A 55 -1.75 5.20 16.99
CA ILE A 55 -0.73 4.59 16.14
C ILE A 55 -0.84 3.08 16.38
N ASN A 56 -1.53 2.38 15.48
CA ASN A 56 -1.60 0.92 15.54
C ASN A 56 -0.34 0.33 14.92
N LEU A 57 0.19 -0.72 15.56
CA LEU A 57 1.43 -1.38 15.15
C LEU A 57 1.18 -2.88 15.01
N ASP A 58 1.17 -3.35 13.77
CA ASP A 58 0.86 -4.74 13.43
C ASP A 58 2.00 -5.40 12.63
N ALA A 59 1.87 -6.66 12.26
CA ALA A 59 2.79 -7.35 11.38
C ALA A 59 2.10 -8.52 10.66
N ALA A 60 2.06 -8.46 9.33
CA ALA A 60 1.72 -9.58 8.45
C ALA A 60 2.97 -10.29 7.89
N GLY A 61 4.11 -10.08 8.52
CA GLY A 61 5.41 -10.60 8.11
C GLY A 61 6.54 -10.17 9.05
N SER A 62 7.73 -10.73 8.83
CA SER A 62 8.86 -10.61 9.74
C SER A 62 10.05 -9.89 9.09
N GLY A 63 9.85 -8.66 8.59
CA GLY A 63 10.96 -7.80 8.15
C GLY A 63 10.59 -6.63 7.23
N CYS A 64 11.64 -6.05 6.62
CA CYS A 64 11.67 -4.76 5.90
C CYS A 64 11.24 -3.54 6.73
N ARG A 65 11.07 -2.38 6.08
CA ARG A 65 10.50 -1.20 6.72
C ARG A 65 9.00 -1.45 6.92
N GLU A 66 8.46 -1.02 8.04
CA GLU A 66 7.02 -1.09 8.28
C GLU A 66 6.27 -0.20 7.29
N LEU A 67 5.24 -0.78 6.66
CA LEU A 67 4.37 -0.11 5.71
C LEU A 67 3.28 0.62 6.48
N LEU A 68 3.11 1.91 6.25
CA LEU A 68 1.87 2.61 6.55
C LEU A 68 0.84 2.21 5.51
N PHE A 69 -0.11 1.37 5.92
CA PHE A 69 -1.12 0.81 5.03
C PHE A 69 -2.53 1.28 5.33
N GLN A 70 -2.80 1.99 6.44
CA GLN A 70 -4.03 2.77 6.59
C GLN A 70 -3.77 4.10 7.29
N THR A 71 -4.52 5.13 6.91
CA THR A 71 -4.58 6.44 7.55
C THR A 71 -6.02 6.92 7.72
N GLY A 72 -6.24 7.74 8.74
CA GLY A 72 -7.51 8.44 8.92
C GLY A 72 -8.39 7.81 10.00
N PRO A 73 -9.73 7.82 9.84
CA PRO A 73 -10.46 8.26 8.65
C PRO A 73 -10.41 9.78 8.43
N ASN A 74 -10.37 10.24 7.16
CA ASN A 74 -10.52 11.64 6.73
C ASN A 74 -9.64 12.71 7.44
N ASN A 75 -8.39 12.41 7.77
CA ASN A 75 -7.51 13.36 8.49
C ASN A 75 -6.20 13.61 7.72
N SER A 76 -6.22 14.58 6.80
CA SER A 76 -5.08 14.94 5.95
C SER A 76 -3.88 15.48 6.73
N TRP A 77 -4.11 16.05 7.91
CA TRP A 77 -3.04 16.61 8.74
C TRP A 77 -2.07 15.53 9.24
N LEU A 78 -2.55 14.31 9.51
CA LEU A 78 -1.72 13.18 9.94
C LEU A 78 -0.58 12.92 8.94
N LEU A 79 -0.87 12.92 7.64
CA LEU A 79 0.17 12.71 6.63
C LEU A 79 1.25 13.81 6.61
N LYS A 80 0.92 15.04 7.03
CA LYS A 80 1.93 16.11 7.20
C LYS A 80 2.90 15.73 8.33
N TYR A 81 2.39 15.14 9.41
CA TYR A 81 3.21 14.65 10.52
C TYR A 81 4.01 13.42 10.11
N TYR A 82 3.39 12.43 9.47
CA TYR A 82 4.09 11.24 8.97
C TYR A 82 5.25 11.63 8.05
N LYS A 83 4.99 12.47 7.04
CA LYS A 83 6.02 12.95 6.10
C LYS A 83 7.19 13.66 6.79
N LYS A 84 6.93 14.41 7.86
CA LYS A 84 7.91 15.27 8.51
C LYS A 84 8.67 14.57 9.63
N TYR A 85 8.04 13.63 10.32
CA TYR A 85 8.53 13.07 11.59
C TYR A 85 8.75 11.55 11.56
N ALA A 86 8.26 10.83 10.55
CA ALA A 86 8.77 9.48 10.28
C ALA A 86 10.13 9.64 9.59
N GLU A 87 11.19 9.16 10.25
CA GLU A 87 12.57 9.25 9.75
C GLU A 87 12.79 8.41 8.48
N HIS A 88 12.11 7.27 8.41
CA HIS A 88 12.18 6.30 7.31
C HIS A 88 10.78 6.02 6.76
N PRO A 89 10.11 7.00 6.12
CA PRO A 89 8.73 6.84 5.70
C PRO A 89 8.61 5.75 4.63
N PHE A 90 7.61 4.89 4.79
CA PHE A 90 7.28 3.85 3.81
C PHE A 90 5.77 3.62 3.83
N ALA A 91 5.09 4.02 2.76
CA ALA A 91 3.63 4.01 2.71
C ALA A 91 3.12 3.90 1.27
N THR A 92 1.85 3.52 1.12
CA THR A 92 1.15 3.59 -0.17
C THR A 92 -0.37 3.60 0.00
N THR A 93 -1.04 4.59 -0.62
CA THR A 93 -2.52 4.63 -0.70
C THR A 93 -3.09 3.40 -1.38
N MET A 94 -2.33 2.72 -2.26
CA MET A 94 -2.78 1.46 -2.85
C MET A 94 -3.04 0.38 -1.78
N ALA A 95 -2.19 0.30 -0.74
CA ALA A 95 -2.39 -0.66 0.33
C ALA A 95 -3.62 -0.30 1.17
N GLU A 96 -3.82 1.00 1.43
CA GLU A 96 -5.01 1.53 2.11
C GLU A 96 -6.29 1.20 1.37
N GLU A 97 -6.35 1.50 0.07
CA GLU A 97 -7.53 1.22 -0.74
C GLU A 97 -7.80 -0.29 -0.81
N ILE A 98 -6.77 -1.12 -1.02
CA ILE A 98 -6.93 -2.59 -1.07
C ILE A 98 -7.44 -3.12 0.27
N PHE A 99 -6.88 -2.68 1.39
CA PHE A 99 -7.30 -3.13 2.71
C PHE A 99 -8.75 -2.72 2.99
N GLN A 100 -9.09 -1.45 2.76
CA GLN A 100 -10.44 -0.90 2.96
C GLN A 100 -11.50 -1.48 2.00
N THR A 101 -11.10 -2.09 0.87
CA THR A 101 -12.06 -2.81 0.01
C THR A 101 -12.60 -4.09 0.65
N GLY A 102 -11.95 -4.62 1.70
CA GLY A 102 -12.28 -5.91 2.31
C GLY A 102 -11.91 -7.12 1.45
N ILE A 103 -11.16 -6.93 0.35
CA ILE A 103 -10.66 -8.06 -0.46
C ILE A 103 -9.57 -8.85 0.26
N VAL A 104 -8.84 -8.19 1.17
CA VAL A 104 -7.93 -8.82 2.10
C VAL A 104 -8.77 -9.26 3.30
N PRO A 105 -8.91 -10.56 3.58
CA PRO A 105 -9.72 -11.06 4.69
C PRO A 105 -8.93 -10.94 6.00
N SER A 106 -8.61 -9.71 6.38
CA SER A 106 -7.86 -9.36 7.58
C SER A 106 -8.44 -8.08 8.15
N ASP A 107 -8.48 -8.02 9.47
CA ASP A 107 -8.81 -6.82 10.23
C ASP A 107 -7.62 -6.56 11.18
N THR A 108 -7.50 -5.34 11.71
CA THR A 108 -6.54 -5.05 12.77
C THR A 108 -7.22 -4.33 13.93
N ASP A 109 -6.51 -4.19 15.05
CA ASP A 109 -6.98 -3.36 16.15
C ASP A 109 -7.29 -1.91 15.71
N PHE A 110 -6.69 -1.42 14.62
CA PHE A 110 -6.99 -0.10 14.06
C PHE A 110 -8.47 0.06 13.70
N ASP A 111 -9.08 -0.96 13.10
CA ASP A 111 -10.49 -0.94 12.69
C ASP A 111 -11.41 -0.79 13.92
N ILE A 112 -11.03 -1.42 15.04
CA ILE A 112 -11.77 -1.25 16.30
C ILE A 112 -11.66 0.18 16.83
N PHE A 113 -10.45 0.76 16.78
CA PHE A 113 -10.21 2.12 17.22
C PHE A 113 -10.93 3.15 16.34
N SER A 114 -10.95 2.97 15.02
CA SER A 114 -11.65 3.86 14.10
C SER A 114 -13.17 3.71 14.21
N ASP A 115 -13.68 2.49 14.11
CA ASP A 115 -15.11 2.25 13.86
C ASP A 115 -15.94 2.33 15.13
N PHE A 116 -15.38 1.87 16.26
CA PHE A 116 -16.06 1.86 17.55
C PHE A 116 -15.54 2.95 18.49
N GLY A 117 -14.29 3.39 18.30
CA GLY A 117 -13.68 4.44 19.12
C GLY A 117 -13.80 5.85 18.55
N ASN A 118 -14.08 5.99 17.24
CA ASN A 118 -14.01 7.27 16.52
C ASN A 118 -12.63 7.95 16.67
N LEU A 119 -11.57 7.13 16.76
CA LEU A 119 -10.18 7.60 16.74
C LEU A 119 -9.73 7.73 15.29
N VAL A 120 -8.73 8.57 15.09
CA VAL A 120 -8.06 8.73 13.79
C VAL A 120 -6.58 8.37 13.95
N GLY A 121 -5.88 7.99 12.90
CA GLY A 121 -4.50 7.57 13.13
C GLY A 121 -3.79 6.91 11.96
N TYR A 122 -2.81 6.10 12.33
CA TYR A 122 -2.02 5.27 11.43
C TYR A 122 -2.22 3.80 11.75
N ASP A 123 -2.33 2.99 10.71
CA ASP A 123 -2.14 1.54 10.79
C ASP A 123 -0.86 1.16 10.05
N ILE A 124 0.11 0.64 10.80
CA ILE A 124 1.48 0.46 10.34
C ILE A 124 1.92 -0.97 10.65
N GLY A 125 2.50 -1.67 9.67
CA GLY A 125 2.95 -3.03 9.92
C GLY A 125 4.09 -3.55 9.06
N LEU A 126 4.80 -4.56 9.58
CA LEU A 126 5.80 -5.29 8.81
C LEU A 126 5.10 -6.22 7.81
N VAL A 127 5.53 -6.18 6.56
CA VAL A 127 4.84 -6.90 5.45
C VAL A 127 5.76 -7.84 4.67
N CYS A 128 7.08 -7.77 4.88
CA CYS A 128 8.01 -8.64 4.18
C CYS A 128 8.21 -9.96 4.92
N ASN A 129 8.58 -11.00 4.17
CA ASN A 129 8.72 -12.36 4.71
C ASN A 129 7.42 -12.88 5.36
N GLY A 130 6.26 -12.61 4.75
CA GLY A 130 4.97 -13.17 5.18
C GLY A 130 4.89 -14.71 5.14
N PHE A 131 5.93 -15.40 4.64
CA PHE A 131 6.01 -16.86 4.63
C PHE A 131 6.02 -17.50 6.01
N VAL A 132 6.53 -16.79 7.01
CA VAL A 132 6.62 -17.30 8.38
C VAL A 132 5.40 -16.88 9.22
N TYR A 133 4.60 -15.92 8.75
CA TYR A 133 3.42 -15.39 9.43
C TYR A 133 2.43 -16.51 9.80
N HIS A 134 1.92 -16.49 11.03
CA HIS A 134 1.03 -17.53 11.59
C HIS A 134 1.61 -18.95 11.52
N THR A 135 2.93 -19.09 11.56
CA THR A 135 3.60 -20.40 11.62
C THR A 135 4.55 -20.49 12.81
N LYS A 136 4.94 -21.71 13.18
CA LYS A 136 5.99 -21.97 14.18
C LYS A 136 7.37 -21.39 13.81
N TYR A 137 7.55 -20.91 12.58
CA TYR A 137 8.78 -20.32 12.10
C TYR A 137 8.83 -18.80 12.29
N ASP A 138 7.74 -18.16 12.72
CA ASP A 138 7.78 -16.77 13.14
C ASP A 138 8.52 -16.66 14.47
N ARG A 139 9.81 -16.38 14.38
CA ARG A 139 10.75 -16.35 15.51
C ARG A 139 11.53 -15.05 15.49
N TYR A 140 11.99 -14.63 16.67
CA TYR A 140 12.74 -13.38 16.82
C TYR A 140 13.99 -13.28 15.93
N ASP A 141 14.60 -14.41 15.56
CA ASP A 141 15.84 -14.45 14.77
C ASP A 141 15.62 -14.24 13.27
N VAL A 142 14.37 -14.32 12.79
CA VAL A 142 14.04 -14.03 11.39
C VAL A 142 13.70 -12.56 11.14
N ILE A 143 13.52 -11.78 12.21
CA ILE A 143 13.24 -10.34 12.14
C ILE A 143 14.57 -9.58 11.99
N PRO A 144 14.82 -8.88 10.86
CA PRO A 144 16.02 -8.08 10.69
C PRO A 144 16.11 -6.98 11.75
N ARG A 145 17.29 -6.80 12.36
CA ARG A 145 17.53 -5.71 13.32
C ARG A 145 17.21 -4.32 12.75
N GLY A 146 17.49 -4.13 11.45
CA GLY A 146 17.17 -2.90 10.74
C GLY A 146 15.68 -2.59 10.71
N SER A 147 14.81 -3.61 10.62
CA SER A 147 13.35 -3.42 10.71
C SER A 147 12.94 -2.89 12.07
N ILE A 148 13.47 -3.47 13.15
CA ILE A 148 13.18 -3.04 14.52
C ILE A 148 13.65 -1.61 14.75
N GLN A 149 14.86 -1.26 14.29
CA GLN A 149 15.41 0.09 14.39
C GLN A 149 14.55 1.09 13.62
N ASN A 150 14.22 0.79 12.36
CA ASN A 150 13.40 1.64 11.49
C ASN A 150 12.05 1.97 12.13
N THR A 151 11.36 0.94 12.63
CA THR A 151 10.07 1.11 13.31
C THR A 151 10.23 1.92 14.60
N GLY A 152 11.31 1.71 15.36
CA GLY A 152 11.60 2.48 16.56
C GLY A 152 11.82 3.97 16.28
N ASP A 153 12.62 4.30 15.28
CA ASP A 153 12.92 5.68 14.86
C ASP A 153 11.65 6.40 14.41
N ASN A 154 10.87 5.77 13.53
CA ASN A 154 9.59 6.30 13.05
C ASN A 154 8.60 6.49 14.20
N LEU A 155 8.41 5.47 15.04
CA LEU A 155 7.48 5.54 16.16
C LEU A 155 7.87 6.63 17.15
N LEU A 156 9.16 6.77 17.48
CA LEU A 156 9.64 7.81 18.39
C LEU A 156 9.36 9.22 17.85
N GLY A 157 9.64 9.45 16.57
CA GLY A 157 9.36 10.73 15.91
C GLY A 157 7.87 11.06 15.86
N LEU A 158 7.04 10.07 15.52
CA LEU A 158 5.58 10.23 15.46
C LEU A 158 4.97 10.46 16.83
N VAL A 159 5.34 9.68 17.85
CA VAL A 159 4.82 9.84 19.21
C VAL A 159 5.17 11.23 19.75
N ARG A 160 6.43 11.67 19.60
CA ARG A 160 6.86 13.00 20.07
C ARG A 160 6.13 14.14 19.38
N SER A 161 5.93 14.03 18.07
CA SER A 161 5.30 15.09 17.29
C SER A 161 3.79 15.14 17.50
N LEU A 162 3.11 14.00 17.49
CA LEU A 162 1.67 13.92 17.75
C LEU A 162 1.32 14.33 19.17
N ALA A 163 2.13 13.97 20.17
CA ALA A 163 1.88 14.37 21.55
C ALA A 163 1.99 15.90 21.80
N ASN A 164 2.47 16.66 20.82
CA ASN A 164 2.55 18.12 20.83
C ASN A 164 1.75 18.76 19.67
N ALA A 165 0.89 17.99 19.00
CA ALA A 165 0.12 18.48 17.86
C ALA A 165 -1.09 19.31 18.32
N PRO A 166 -1.18 20.61 17.98
CA PRO A 166 -2.33 21.44 18.33
C PRO A 166 -3.65 20.92 17.75
N GLU A 167 -3.59 20.18 16.63
CA GLU A 167 -4.75 19.54 16.00
C GLU A 167 -5.46 18.52 16.92
N LEU A 168 -4.80 18.02 17.98
CA LEU A 168 -5.46 17.18 18.99
C LEU A 168 -6.47 17.94 19.85
N ALA A 169 -6.32 19.27 19.97
CA ALA A 169 -7.28 20.13 20.65
C ALA A 169 -8.42 20.58 19.71
N ASP A 170 -8.17 20.67 18.41
CA ASP A 170 -9.12 21.09 17.38
C ASP A 170 -8.95 20.25 16.09
N THR A 171 -9.81 19.24 15.95
CA THR A 171 -9.81 18.28 14.82
C THR A 171 -10.72 18.72 13.67
N THR A 172 -10.68 20.02 13.31
CA THR A 172 -11.50 20.56 12.22
C THR A 172 -10.93 20.29 10.82
N GLU A 173 -9.62 20.01 10.69
CA GLU A 173 -9.03 19.68 9.40
C GLU A 173 -9.40 18.26 8.98
N THR A 174 -10.30 18.16 8.00
CA THR A 174 -10.70 16.89 7.38
C THR A 174 -10.31 16.86 5.92
N GLY A 175 -9.95 15.67 5.43
CA GLY A 175 -9.58 15.48 4.04
C GLY A 175 -9.00 14.10 3.77
N LYS A 176 -9.33 13.56 2.59
CA LYS A 176 -8.60 12.42 2.03
C LYS A 176 -7.36 12.92 1.32
N ALA A 177 -6.31 12.11 1.34
CA ALA A 177 -5.04 12.44 0.72
C ALA A 177 -4.46 11.21 0.06
N VAL A 178 -3.70 11.44 -1.01
CA VAL A 178 -2.94 10.42 -1.71
C VAL A 178 -1.51 10.50 -1.20
N PHE A 179 -0.93 9.35 -0.86
CA PHE A 179 0.41 9.23 -0.33
C PHE A 179 1.10 7.98 -0.85
N PHE A 180 2.39 8.08 -1.12
CA PHE A 180 3.21 6.94 -1.51
C PHE A 180 4.69 7.26 -1.37
N ASP A 181 5.48 6.20 -1.21
CA ASP A 181 6.93 6.23 -1.33
C ASP A 181 7.38 5.96 -2.78
N VAL A 182 8.42 6.67 -3.24
CA VAL A 182 9.00 6.48 -4.57
C VAL A 182 10.30 5.68 -4.44
N LEU A 183 10.21 4.36 -4.61
CA LEU A 183 11.34 3.42 -4.58
C LEU A 183 12.22 3.50 -3.31
N GLY A 184 11.67 3.97 -2.19
CA GLY A 184 12.40 4.22 -0.95
C GLY A 184 13.22 5.50 -0.91
N LEU A 185 13.13 6.34 -1.93
CA LEU A 185 13.96 7.54 -2.06
C LEU A 185 13.34 8.76 -1.38
N PHE A 186 12.04 8.97 -1.56
CA PHE A 186 11.33 10.10 -0.96
C PHE A 186 9.82 9.86 -0.92
N PHE A 187 9.17 10.56 0.02
CA PHE A 187 7.75 10.45 0.30
C PHE A 187 6.94 11.57 -0.39
N VAL A 188 5.90 11.17 -1.11
CA VAL A 188 4.96 12.07 -1.78
C VAL A 188 3.61 12.02 -1.06
N SER A 189 3.01 13.20 -0.84
CA SER A 189 1.64 13.32 -0.33
C SER A 189 0.97 14.58 -0.83
N TYR A 190 -0.30 14.51 -1.21
CA TYR A 190 -1.12 15.63 -1.66
C TYR A 190 -2.61 15.34 -1.41
N SER A 191 -3.48 16.36 -1.51
CA SER A 191 -4.91 16.18 -1.26
C SER A 191 -5.58 15.30 -2.34
N ALA A 192 -6.65 14.61 -1.99
CA ALA A 192 -7.38 13.80 -2.97
C ALA A 192 -7.94 14.65 -4.14
N ASP A 193 -8.29 15.91 -3.90
CA ASP A 193 -8.81 16.81 -4.94
C ASP A 193 -7.71 17.30 -5.89
N ASP A 194 -6.50 17.55 -5.39
CA ASP A 194 -5.32 17.77 -6.24
C ASP A 194 -5.04 16.53 -7.09
N GLY A 195 -5.18 15.34 -6.50
CA GLY A 195 -5.05 14.06 -7.20
C GLY A 195 -6.05 13.90 -8.34
N LYS A 196 -7.34 14.19 -8.10
CA LYS A 196 -8.37 14.17 -9.15
C LYS A 196 -8.03 15.14 -10.28
N THR A 197 -7.64 16.37 -9.93
CA THR A 197 -7.29 17.41 -10.90
C THR A 197 -6.10 16.98 -11.76
N LEU A 198 -5.03 16.48 -11.13
CA LEU A 198 -3.85 15.98 -11.82
C LEU A 198 -4.18 14.82 -12.76
N ASN A 199 -4.97 13.84 -12.28
CA ASN A 199 -5.35 12.68 -13.08
C ASN A 199 -6.17 13.07 -14.32
N TYR A 200 -7.18 13.94 -14.16
CA TYR A 200 -7.97 14.42 -15.31
C TYR A 200 -7.15 15.27 -16.28
N ALA A 201 -6.25 16.12 -15.77
CA ALA A 201 -5.36 16.92 -16.60
C ALA A 201 -4.41 16.04 -17.42
N VAL A 202 -3.75 15.06 -16.79
CA VAL A 202 -2.86 14.10 -17.46
C VAL A 202 -3.63 13.28 -18.50
N ALA A 203 -4.82 12.78 -18.16
CA ALA A 203 -5.66 12.03 -19.09
C ALA A 203 -6.06 12.88 -20.31
N GLY A 204 -6.49 14.12 -20.08
CA GLY A 204 -6.84 15.06 -21.16
C GLY A 204 -5.66 15.39 -22.06
N ILE A 205 -4.48 15.69 -21.48
CA ILE A 205 -3.25 15.94 -22.23
C ILE A 205 -2.84 14.70 -23.02
N ALA A 206 -2.90 13.51 -22.44
CA ALA A 206 -2.56 12.27 -23.13
C ALA A 206 -3.47 12.03 -24.35
N ILE A 207 -4.78 12.19 -24.18
CA ILE A 207 -5.76 12.08 -25.29
C ILE A 207 -5.45 13.12 -26.38
N PHE A 208 -5.18 14.36 -26.01
CA PHE A 208 -4.82 15.41 -26.95
C PHE A 208 -3.52 15.10 -27.71
N LEU A 209 -2.48 14.64 -27.02
CA LEU A 209 -1.21 14.26 -27.64
C LEU A 209 -1.35 13.05 -28.57
N VAL A 210 -2.17 12.05 -28.21
CA VAL A 210 -2.52 10.93 -29.09
C VAL A 210 -3.22 11.45 -30.34
N TYR A 211 -4.21 12.33 -30.19
CA TYR A 211 -4.91 12.92 -31.34
C TYR A 211 -3.95 13.69 -32.27
N VAL A 212 -3.11 14.57 -31.73
CA VAL A 212 -2.09 15.31 -32.52
C VAL A 212 -1.10 14.35 -33.18
N SER A 213 -0.69 13.28 -32.49
CA SER A 213 0.19 12.24 -33.05
C SER A 213 -0.45 11.54 -34.25
N LEU A 214 -1.74 11.16 -34.16
CA LEU A 214 -2.46 10.54 -35.26
C LEU A 214 -2.57 11.46 -36.48
N LEU A 215 -2.82 12.77 -36.28
CA LEU A 215 -2.84 13.74 -37.37
C LEU A 215 -1.47 13.89 -38.03
N ARG A 216 -0.40 13.95 -37.23
CA ARG A 216 0.98 14.04 -37.75
C ARG A 216 1.40 12.79 -38.52
N ILE A 217 0.99 11.61 -38.07
CA ILE A 217 1.24 10.34 -38.77
C ILE A 217 0.56 10.37 -40.15
N ALA A 218 -0.67 10.87 -40.23
CA ALA A 218 -1.40 10.98 -41.49
C ALA A 218 -0.68 11.90 -42.48
N ASP A 219 -0.27 13.09 -42.02
CA ASP A 219 0.45 14.08 -42.82
C ASP A 219 1.82 13.56 -43.32
N VAL A 220 2.67 13.06 -42.42
CA VAL A 220 4.02 12.56 -42.76
C VAL A 220 3.95 11.33 -43.67
N SER A 221 2.94 10.48 -43.49
CA SER A 221 2.80 9.25 -44.29
C SER A 221 2.02 9.47 -45.60
N ASN A 222 1.55 10.69 -45.89
CA ASN A 222 0.70 11.03 -47.04
C ASN A 222 -0.56 10.13 -47.15
N VAL A 223 -1.20 9.84 -46.02
CA VAL A 223 -2.43 9.01 -45.95
C VAL A 223 -3.55 9.79 -45.27
N THR A 224 -4.79 9.34 -45.44
CA THR A 224 -5.94 10.00 -44.81
C THR A 224 -5.99 9.73 -43.30
N SER A 225 -6.51 10.68 -42.52
CA SER A 225 -6.70 10.51 -41.08
C SER A 225 -7.61 9.32 -40.73
N ALA A 226 -8.59 9.01 -41.59
CA ALA A 226 -9.45 7.84 -41.44
C ALA A 226 -8.68 6.51 -41.55
N GLN A 227 -7.66 6.43 -42.43
CA GLN A 227 -6.81 5.25 -42.55
C GLN A 227 -5.93 5.07 -41.31
N VAL A 228 -5.31 6.15 -40.81
CA VAL A 228 -4.51 6.11 -39.57
C VAL A 228 -5.37 5.72 -38.37
N LEU A 229 -6.59 6.27 -38.27
CA LEU A 229 -7.53 5.90 -37.21
C LEU A 229 -7.90 4.42 -37.27
N SER A 230 -8.12 3.88 -38.47
CA SER A 230 -8.43 2.46 -38.66
C SER A 230 -7.27 1.57 -38.20
N TRP A 231 -6.02 1.93 -38.53
CA TRP A 231 -4.83 1.22 -38.03
C TRP A 231 -4.67 1.35 -36.52
N PHE A 232 -4.89 2.53 -35.96
CA PHE A 232 -4.84 2.76 -34.52
C PHE A 232 -5.85 1.86 -33.78
N VAL A 233 -7.11 1.82 -34.24
CA VAL A 233 -8.14 0.95 -33.66
C VAL A 233 -7.75 -0.52 -33.76
N LEU A 234 -7.24 -0.96 -34.92
CA LEU A 234 -6.77 -2.33 -35.10
C LEU A 234 -5.64 -2.69 -34.13
N ILE A 235 -4.64 -1.82 -34.01
CA ILE A 235 -3.51 -2.02 -33.08
C ILE A 235 -4.02 -2.00 -31.64
N LEU A 236 -4.92 -1.10 -31.28
CA LEU A 236 -5.51 -1.03 -29.94
C LEU A 236 -6.24 -2.33 -29.59
N VAL A 237 -7.04 -2.88 -30.50
CA VAL A 237 -7.71 -4.18 -30.32
C VAL A 237 -6.67 -5.30 -30.14
N LEU A 238 -5.60 -5.33 -30.94
CA LEU A 238 -4.52 -6.30 -30.79
C LEU A 238 -3.82 -6.19 -29.43
N GLN A 239 -3.61 -4.96 -28.93
CA GLN A 239 -3.00 -4.72 -27.62
C GLN A 239 -3.94 -5.12 -26.46
N VAL A 240 -5.25 -4.91 -26.60
CA VAL A 240 -6.23 -5.39 -25.61
C VAL A 240 -6.24 -6.92 -25.56
N VAL A 241 -6.24 -7.59 -26.71
CA VAL A 241 -6.14 -9.07 -26.76
C VAL A 241 -4.82 -9.54 -26.16
N ALA A 242 -3.71 -8.87 -26.46
CA ALA A 242 -2.40 -9.17 -25.90
C ALA A 242 -2.37 -9.03 -24.38
N PHE A 243 -2.97 -7.96 -23.84
CA PHE A 243 -3.10 -7.75 -22.40
C PHE A 243 -3.92 -8.86 -21.73
N VAL A 244 -5.08 -9.22 -22.30
CA VAL A 244 -5.92 -10.31 -21.78
C VAL A 244 -5.17 -11.64 -21.80
N LEU A 245 -4.46 -11.98 -22.88
CA LEU A 245 -3.64 -13.18 -22.95
C LEU A 245 -2.47 -13.13 -21.95
N GLY A 246 -1.86 -11.96 -21.76
CA GLY A 246 -0.80 -11.73 -20.79
C GLY A 246 -1.22 -12.00 -19.35
N LEU A 247 -2.51 -11.84 -19.02
CA LEU A 247 -3.09 -12.22 -17.73
C LEU A 247 -3.60 -13.67 -17.70
N ALA A 248 -4.26 -14.11 -18.78
CA ALA A 248 -4.90 -15.42 -18.84
C ALA A 248 -3.90 -16.59 -18.85
N LEU A 249 -2.78 -16.47 -19.57
CA LEU A 249 -1.80 -17.56 -19.67
C LEU A 249 -1.15 -17.90 -18.32
N PRO A 250 -0.67 -16.92 -17.50
CA PRO A 250 -0.23 -17.20 -16.14
C PRO A 250 -1.30 -17.85 -15.25
N ILE A 251 -2.57 -17.43 -15.37
CA ILE A 251 -3.69 -18.03 -14.63
C ILE A 251 -3.88 -19.49 -15.04
N VAL A 252 -3.78 -19.83 -16.33
CA VAL A 252 -3.83 -21.21 -16.80
C VAL A 252 -2.69 -22.04 -16.21
N VAL A 253 -1.47 -21.49 -16.15
CA VAL A 253 -0.34 -22.17 -15.50
C VAL A 253 -0.62 -22.39 -14.01
N ALA A 254 -1.10 -21.37 -13.29
CA ALA A 254 -1.46 -21.48 -11.88
C ALA A 254 -2.52 -22.57 -11.65
N TYR A 255 -3.58 -22.58 -12.46
CA TYR A 255 -4.64 -23.59 -12.39
C TYR A 255 -4.13 -25.01 -12.69
N MET A 256 -3.24 -25.18 -13.67
CA MET A 256 -2.61 -26.48 -13.96
C MET A 256 -1.75 -26.96 -12.79
N PHE A 257 -0.96 -26.08 -12.17
CA PHE A 257 -0.14 -26.44 -11.01
C PHE A 257 -1.01 -26.81 -9.80
N ASP A 258 -2.03 -26.02 -9.52
CA ASP A 258 -2.96 -26.27 -8.43
C ASP A 258 -3.68 -27.62 -8.59
N LYS A 259 -4.17 -27.91 -9.80
CA LYS A 259 -4.82 -29.19 -10.13
C LYS A 259 -3.90 -30.41 -9.91
N ASN A 260 -2.59 -30.24 -10.02
CA ASN A 260 -1.61 -31.31 -9.81
C ASN A 260 -1.05 -31.36 -8.38
N GLY A 261 -1.61 -30.59 -7.44
CA GLY A 261 -1.11 -30.50 -6.06
C GLY A 261 0.24 -29.81 -5.94
N LEU A 262 0.61 -28.99 -6.94
CA LEU A 262 1.84 -28.20 -7.01
C LEU A 262 1.54 -26.71 -6.78
N SER A 263 0.50 -26.41 -6.01
CA SER A 263 0.12 -25.03 -5.69
C SER A 263 1.30 -24.31 -5.04
N LEU A 264 1.53 -23.06 -5.45
CA LEU A 264 2.48 -22.17 -4.80
C LEU A 264 3.94 -22.69 -4.74
N THR A 265 4.38 -23.58 -5.64
CA THR A 265 5.76 -24.14 -5.65
C THR A 265 6.85 -23.08 -5.67
N TYR A 266 6.57 -21.91 -6.25
CA TYR A 266 7.48 -20.76 -6.28
C TYR A 266 7.81 -20.22 -4.88
N PHE A 267 7.03 -20.53 -3.83
CA PHE A 267 7.38 -20.18 -2.45
C PHE A 267 8.67 -20.86 -1.99
N SER A 268 8.93 -22.10 -2.43
CA SER A 268 10.16 -22.82 -2.11
C SER A 268 11.37 -22.34 -2.92
N THR A 269 11.12 -21.90 -4.16
CA THR A 269 12.15 -21.43 -5.09
C THR A 269 11.61 -20.22 -5.85
N PRO A 270 11.78 -18.99 -5.32
CA PRO A 270 11.19 -17.77 -5.89
C PRO A 270 11.53 -17.54 -7.37
N ALA A 271 12.70 -17.99 -7.83
CA ALA A 271 13.12 -17.90 -9.22
C ALA A 271 12.16 -18.62 -10.20
N LEU A 272 11.40 -19.63 -9.74
CA LEU A 272 10.39 -20.31 -10.57
C LEU A 272 9.28 -19.37 -11.03
N SER A 273 9.00 -18.29 -10.29
CA SER A 273 8.00 -17.29 -10.69
C SER A 273 8.26 -16.69 -12.08
N LEU A 274 9.53 -16.56 -12.47
CA LEU A 274 9.93 -16.08 -13.79
C LEU A 274 9.45 -17.04 -14.90
N GLY A 275 9.77 -18.32 -14.76
CA GLY A 275 9.39 -19.32 -15.77
C GLY A 275 7.90 -19.62 -15.78
N LEU A 276 7.28 -19.71 -14.60
CA LEU A 276 5.88 -20.13 -14.45
C LEU A 276 4.89 -19.01 -14.78
N TYR A 277 5.23 -17.75 -14.52
CA TYR A 277 4.27 -16.65 -14.65
C TYR A 277 4.76 -15.52 -15.55
N VAL A 278 6.02 -15.10 -15.45
CA VAL A 278 6.55 -14.02 -16.30
C VAL A 278 6.64 -14.44 -17.76
N CYS A 279 7.22 -15.62 -18.04
CA CYS A 279 7.36 -16.10 -19.42
C CYS A 279 6.01 -16.27 -20.14
N PRO A 280 4.98 -16.96 -19.57
CA PRO A 280 3.66 -17.04 -20.19
C PRO A 280 2.99 -15.69 -20.38
N SER A 281 3.17 -14.74 -19.44
CA SER A 281 2.65 -13.38 -19.58
C SER A 281 3.27 -12.66 -20.78
N LEU A 282 4.61 -12.71 -20.90
CA LEU A 282 5.33 -12.13 -22.03
C LEU A 282 4.94 -12.77 -23.38
N VAL A 283 4.71 -14.08 -23.40
CA VAL A 283 4.18 -14.77 -24.58
C VAL A 283 2.80 -14.22 -24.92
N GLY A 284 1.89 -14.09 -23.95
CA GLY A 284 0.55 -13.53 -24.17
C GLY A 284 0.58 -12.10 -24.73
N LEU A 285 1.48 -11.26 -24.19
CA LEU A 285 1.67 -9.87 -24.62
C LEU A 285 2.25 -9.77 -26.05
N ALA A 286 3.13 -10.69 -26.45
CA ALA A 286 3.77 -10.63 -27.76
C ALA A 286 2.94 -11.31 -28.87
N LEU A 287 2.18 -12.36 -28.53
CA LEU A 287 1.62 -13.29 -29.52
C LEU A 287 0.69 -12.63 -30.55
N PRO A 288 -0.30 -11.78 -30.18
CA PRO A 288 -1.18 -11.15 -31.17
C PRO A 288 -0.44 -10.27 -32.17
N SER A 289 0.54 -9.50 -31.69
CA SER A 289 1.36 -8.63 -32.53
C SER A 289 2.25 -9.43 -33.49
N VAL A 290 2.86 -10.53 -33.01
CA VAL A 290 3.69 -11.41 -33.85
C VAL A 290 2.86 -12.08 -34.95
N ILE A 291 1.66 -12.58 -34.61
CA ILE A 291 0.74 -13.19 -35.58
C ILE A 291 0.34 -12.17 -36.64
N TYR A 292 -0.09 -10.98 -36.21
CA TYR A 292 -0.48 -9.90 -37.12
C TYR A 292 0.64 -9.52 -38.09
N LEU A 293 1.86 -9.29 -37.60
CA LEU A 293 3.01 -8.93 -38.43
C LEU A 293 3.43 -10.04 -39.40
N LYS A 294 3.24 -11.31 -39.04
CA LYS A 294 3.47 -12.44 -39.96
C LYS A 294 2.42 -12.49 -41.06
N LEU A 295 1.15 -12.24 -40.74
CA LEU A 295 0.05 -12.25 -41.71
C LEU A 295 0.13 -11.09 -42.71
N GLN A 296 0.71 -9.94 -42.33
CA GLN A 296 0.93 -8.81 -43.25
C GLN A 296 2.08 -8.99 -44.25
N LYS A 297 2.99 -9.96 -44.03
CA LYS A 297 4.16 -10.19 -44.90
C LYS A 297 3.89 -11.12 -46.08
N ASN A 298 2.66 -11.61 -46.24
CA ASN A 298 2.15 -12.34 -47.40
C ASN A 298 1.03 -11.52 -48.08
#